data_AF-A0A2P5ARR3-F1
#
_entry.id   AF-A0A2P5ARR3-F1
#
_cell.length_a   1.000
_cell.length_b   1.000
_cell.length_c   1.000
_cell.angle_alpha   90.00
_cell.angle_beta   90.00
_cell.angle_gamma   90.00
#
_symmetry.space_group_name_H-M   'P 1'
#
loop_
_entity.id
_entity.type
_entity.pdbx_description
1 polymer ?
#
loop_
_entity_poly.entity_id
_entity_poly.type
_entity_poly.pdbx_seq_one_letter_code
_entity_poly.pdbx_strand_id
1 'polypeptide(L)'
;MTLSGLLNFIDGLWSCFGEGRIIVFTTNYKERLDPALLRPGRMDMHIFMSFCNPCVFKQLACTYLGVRHHNLFGQIEKLIEEVEVTPAEVAGELMKTTDAEISLPSLFNFLHNKQAK
;
A
#
# COMPACT_ATOMS: atom_id res chain seq x y z
N MET A 1 23.35 1.75 -15.26
CA MET A 1 22.94 3.17 -15.16
C MET A 1 23.59 3.78 -13.93
N THR A 2 24.10 5.01 -14.02
CA THR A 2 24.62 5.76 -12.86
C THR A 2 23.51 6.65 -12.28
N LEU A 3 23.51 6.86 -10.96
CA LEU A 3 22.60 7.77 -10.28
C LEU A 3 22.63 9.18 -10.91
N SER A 4 23.82 9.67 -11.24
CA SER A 4 24.05 10.93 -11.96
C SER A 4 23.36 10.99 -13.34
N GLY A 5 23.33 9.88 -14.09
CA GLY A 5 22.62 9.81 -15.37
C GLY A 5 21.11 9.92 -15.23
N LEU A 6 20.55 9.30 -14.19
CA LEU A 6 19.13 9.41 -13.87
C LEU A 6 18.76 10.83 -13.42
N LEU A 7 19.61 11.48 -12.61
CA LEU A 7 19.42 12.85 -12.16
C LEU A 7 19.35 13.84 -13.32
N ASN A 8 20.34 13.78 -14.23
CA ASN A 8 20.39 14.68 -15.38
C ASN A 8 19.20 14.47 -16.33
N PHE A 9 18.72 13.23 -16.45
CA PHE A 9 17.52 12.95 -17.23
C PHE A 9 16.26 13.55 -16.60
N ILE A 10 16.10 13.42 -15.28
CA ILE A 10 14.95 14.00 -14.57
C ILE A 10 15.00 15.53 -14.58
N ASP A 11 16.18 16.14 -14.37
CA ASP A 11 16.37 17.59 -14.48
C ASP A 11 16.03 18.08 -15.90
N GLY A 12 16.43 17.34 -16.94
CA GLY A 12 16.05 17.62 -18.33
C GLY A 12 14.54 17.48 -18.59
N LEU A 13 13.87 16.51 -17.95
CA LEU A 13 12.41 16.36 -18.03
C LEU A 13 11.67 17.51 -17.35
N TRP A 14 12.20 18.06 -16.26
CA TRP A 14 11.63 19.22 -15.58
C TRP A 14 11.82 20.53 -16.37
N SER A 15 12.90 20.67 -17.13
CA SER A 15 13.20 21.90 -17.88
C SER A 15 12.57 21.98 -19.28
N CYS A 16 12.31 20.85 -19.93
CA CYS A 16 12.03 20.82 -21.38
C CYS A 16 10.55 20.89 -21.77
N PHE A 17 9.62 20.91 -20.81
CA PHE A 17 8.21 20.66 -21.12
C PHE A 17 7.25 21.60 -20.39
N GLY A 18 6.38 22.26 -21.18
CA GLY A 18 5.40 23.26 -20.74
C GLY A 18 4.45 22.82 -19.63
N GLU A 19 3.80 23.82 -19.02
CA GLU A 19 3.13 23.78 -17.71
C GLU A 19 2.20 22.58 -17.47
N GLY A 20 2.28 22.02 -16.25
CA GLY A 20 1.28 21.13 -15.65
C GLY A 20 1.52 19.62 -15.77
N ARG A 21 2.59 19.06 -15.19
CA ARG A 21 2.83 17.60 -15.12
C ARG A 21 3.03 17.10 -13.70
N ILE A 22 2.50 15.90 -13.42
CA ILE A 22 2.74 15.15 -12.18
C ILE A 22 3.59 13.93 -12.54
N ILE A 23 4.73 13.76 -11.87
CA ILE A 23 5.61 12.60 -12.01
C ILE A 23 5.53 11.80 -10.71
N VAL A 24 5.22 10.50 -10.82
CA VAL A 24 5.12 9.60 -9.66
C VAL A 24 6.31 8.65 -9.67
N PHE A 25 7.03 8.61 -8.54
CA PHE A 25 8.11 7.66 -8.31
C PHE A 25 7.70 6.67 -7.22
N THR A 26 8.11 5.41 -7.36
CA THR A 26 7.92 4.37 -6.35
C THR A 26 9.27 3.79 -5.95
N THR A 27 9.49 3.57 -4.66
CA THR A 27 10.70 2.93 -4.14
C THR A 27 10.35 2.17 -2.87
N ASN A 28 10.94 0.99 -2.70
CA ASN A 28 10.88 0.25 -1.43
C ASN A 28 11.93 0.73 -0.43
N TYR A 29 12.93 1.50 -0.88
CA TYR A 29 14.11 1.92 -0.11
C TYR A 29 14.34 3.42 -0.29
N LYS A 30 13.54 4.25 0.39
CA LYS A 30 13.64 5.72 0.31
C LYS A 30 15.00 6.21 0.84
N GLU A 31 15.55 5.54 1.84
CA GLU A 31 16.82 5.84 2.51
C GLU A 31 18.05 5.63 1.61
N ARG A 32 17.92 4.89 0.51
CA ARG A 32 18.99 4.69 -0.48
C ARG A 32 19.02 5.76 -1.56
N LEU A 33 18.03 6.65 -1.60
CA LEU A 33 17.97 7.74 -2.56
C LEU A 33 18.88 8.89 -2.12
N ASP A 34 19.44 9.59 -3.12
CA ASP A 34 20.21 10.81 -2.87
C ASP A 34 19.31 11.86 -2.20
N PRO A 35 19.71 12.44 -1.05
CA PRO A 35 18.97 13.54 -0.42
C PRO A 35 18.71 14.73 -1.36
N ALA A 36 19.53 14.93 -2.40
CA ALA A 36 19.33 15.96 -3.42
C ALA A 36 18.09 15.71 -4.30
N LEU A 37 17.58 14.47 -4.40
CA LEU A 37 16.34 14.15 -5.10
C LEU A 37 15.09 14.49 -4.28
N LEU A 38 15.19 14.37 -2.97
CA LEU A 38 14.07 14.54 -2.02
C LEU A 38 13.81 16.01 -1.68
N ARG A 39 14.40 16.95 -2.43
CA ARG A 39 14.26 18.38 -2.18
C ARG A 39 12.98 18.92 -2.85
N PRO A 40 12.36 19.97 -2.29
CA PRO A 40 11.25 20.68 -2.94
C PRO A 40 11.61 21.12 -4.36
N GLY A 41 10.66 21.01 -5.29
CA GLY A 41 10.86 21.23 -6.74
C GLY A 41 11.33 19.99 -7.52
N ARG A 42 11.62 18.89 -6.82
CA ARG A 42 11.99 17.59 -7.38
C ARG A 42 10.98 16.51 -6.97
N MET A 43 11.33 15.66 -6.01
CA MET A 43 10.39 14.80 -5.30
C MET A 43 9.94 15.56 -4.05
N ASP A 44 8.89 16.36 -4.20
CA ASP A 44 8.38 17.28 -3.18
C ASP A 44 7.26 16.65 -2.32
N MET A 45 6.49 15.72 -2.87
CA MET A 45 5.46 14.96 -2.15
C MET A 45 5.90 13.52 -1.87
N HIS A 46 5.83 13.10 -0.61
CA HIS A 46 6.21 11.76 -0.18
C HIS A 46 5.05 11.07 0.53
N ILE A 47 4.57 9.98 -0.06
CA ILE A 47 3.51 9.14 0.51
C ILE A 47 4.13 7.81 0.92
N PHE A 48 4.04 7.47 2.21
CA PHE A 48 4.47 6.16 2.72
C PHE A 48 3.31 5.18 2.64
N MET A 49 3.49 4.08 1.91
CA MET A 49 2.51 2.99 1.82
C MET A 49 2.84 1.94 2.89
N SER A 50 2.15 2.02 4.03
CA SER A 50 2.36 1.12 5.17
C SER A 50 1.63 -0.23 5.03
N PHE A 51 1.83 -1.09 6.02
CA PHE A 51 1.00 -2.28 6.23
C PHE A 51 -0.47 -1.92 6.49
N CYS A 52 -1.32 -2.93 6.35
CA CYS A 52 -2.75 -2.86 6.58
C CYS A 52 -3.00 -2.56 8.06
N ASN A 53 -3.95 -1.67 8.31
CA ASN A 53 -4.45 -1.39 9.65
C ASN A 53 -5.96 -1.72 9.70
N PRO A 54 -6.55 -1.83 10.89
CA PRO A 54 -7.99 -2.11 11.05
C PRO A 54 -8.90 -1.18 10.23
N CYS A 55 -8.56 0.10 10.12
CA CYS A 55 -9.33 1.08 9.35
C CYS A 55 -9.28 0.77 7.84
N VAL A 56 -8.10 0.47 7.29
CA VAL A 56 -7.92 0.08 5.89
C VAL A 56 -8.65 -1.23 5.61
N PHE A 57 -8.57 -2.21 6.50
CA PHE A 57 -9.33 -3.46 6.37
C PHE A 57 -10.83 -3.21 6.28
N LYS A 58 -11.41 -2.41 7.19
CA LYS A 58 -12.83 -2.03 7.14
C LYS A 58 -13.20 -1.35 5.82
N GLN A 59 -12.32 -0.50 5.30
CA GLN A 59 -12.52 0.15 4.01
C GLN A 59 -12.50 -0.86 2.86
N LEU A 60 -11.55 -1.80 2.85
CA LEU A 60 -11.46 -2.87 1.84
C LEU A 60 -12.69 -3.80 1.91
N ALA A 61 -13.11 -4.21 3.11
CA ALA A 61 -14.31 -5.02 3.30
C ALA A 61 -15.57 -4.30 2.82
N CYS A 62 -15.71 -3.00 3.11
CA CYS A 62 -16.83 -2.20 2.61
C CYS A 62 -16.77 -2.03 1.08
N THR A 63 -15.58 -1.93 0.50
CA THR A 63 -15.39 -1.70 -0.94
C THR A 63 -15.66 -2.96 -1.76
N TYR A 64 -15.13 -4.11 -1.33
CA TYR A 64 -15.22 -5.36 -2.10
C TYR A 64 -16.45 -6.21 -1.75
N LEU A 65 -16.88 -6.21 -0.48
CA LEU A 65 -17.97 -7.07 0.00
C LEU A 65 -19.23 -6.28 0.36
N GLY A 66 -19.17 -4.94 0.41
CA GLY A 66 -20.31 -4.12 0.85
C GLY A 66 -20.64 -4.27 2.34
N VAL A 67 -19.80 -4.93 3.13
CA VAL A 67 -20.05 -5.22 4.55
C VAL A 67 -19.39 -4.19 5.45
N ARG A 68 -20.17 -3.62 6.36
CA ARG A 68 -19.70 -2.64 7.37
C ARG A 68 -19.49 -3.24 8.75
N HIS A 69 -20.19 -4.33 9.05
CA HIS A 69 -20.14 -5.03 10.33
C HIS A 69 -20.22 -6.52 10.10
N HIS A 70 -19.35 -7.28 10.77
CA HIS A 70 -19.38 -8.73 10.78
C HIS A 70 -18.82 -9.22 12.12
N ASN A 71 -19.30 -10.38 12.58
CA ASN A 71 -18.89 -10.95 13.88
C ASN A 71 -17.39 -11.22 13.96
N LEU A 72 -16.75 -11.49 12.81
CA LEU A 72 -15.30 -11.76 12.72
C LEU A 72 -14.43 -10.50 12.65
N PHE A 73 -14.99 -9.30 12.47
CA PHE A 73 -14.17 -8.08 12.34
C PHE A 73 -13.30 -7.88 13.57
N GLY A 74 -13.85 -8.00 14.77
CA GLY A 74 -13.06 -7.82 15.99
C GLY A 74 -11.89 -8.81 16.15
N GLN A 75 -11.99 -10.01 15.58
CA GLN A 75 -10.89 -10.98 15.60
C GLN A 75 -9.86 -10.68 14.51
N ILE A 76 -10.32 -10.36 13.30
CA ILE A 76 -9.47 -10.00 12.16
C ILE A 76 -8.68 -8.73 12.47
N GLU A 77 -9.29 -7.73 13.11
CA GLU A 77 -8.61 -6.48 13.49
C GLU A 77 -7.45 -6.72 14.45
N LYS A 78 -7.64 -7.58 15.45
CA LYS A 78 -6.56 -7.99 16.37
C LYS A 78 -5.43 -8.69 15.63
N LEU A 79 -5.77 -9.62 14.74
CA LEU A 79 -4.76 -10.33 13.95
C LEU A 79 -3.98 -9.40 13.01
N ILE A 80 -4.62 -8.38 12.43
CA ILE A 80 -3.95 -7.38 11.60
C ILE A 80 -2.98 -6.52 12.42
N GLU A 81 -3.28 -6.25 13.70
CA GLU A 81 -2.36 -5.55 14.59
C GLU A 81 -1.16 -6.41 15.00
N GLU A 82 -1.34 -7.73 15.09
CA GLU A 82 -0.30 -8.69 15.47
C GLU A 82 0.56 -9.14 14.29
N VAL A 83 0.01 -9.15 13.06
CA VAL A 83 0.66 -9.67 11.85
C VAL A 83 0.85 -8.58 10.82
N GLU A 84 2.10 -8.36 10.40
CA GLU A 84 2.41 -7.47 9.28
C GLU A 84 1.86 -8.03 7.96
N VAL A 85 0.75 -7.46 7.50
CA VAL A 85 0.09 -7.82 6.24
C VAL A 85 -0.10 -6.58 5.38
N THR A 86 0.14 -6.69 4.09
CA THR A 86 -0.06 -5.59 3.15
C THR A 86 -1.53 -5.44 2.78
N PRO A 87 -2.01 -4.22 2.47
CA PRO A 87 -3.38 -4.03 1.97
C PRO A 87 -3.67 -4.84 0.70
N ALA A 88 -2.65 -5.10 -0.13
CA ALA A 88 -2.77 -5.91 -1.35
C ALA A 88 -3.02 -7.39 -1.05
N GLU A 89 -2.35 -7.97 -0.05
CA GLU A 89 -2.61 -9.35 0.40
C GLU A 89 -4.04 -9.49 0.92
N VAL A 90 -4.49 -8.56 1.77
CA VAL A 90 -5.86 -8.56 2.31
C VAL A 90 -6.89 -8.41 1.18
N ALA A 91 -6.68 -7.46 0.26
CA ALA A 91 -7.55 -7.28 -0.90
C ALA A 91 -7.58 -8.55 -1.78
N GLY A 92 -6.44 -9.19 -2.00
CA GLY A 92 -6.34 -10.43 -2.76
C GLY A 92 -7.15 -11.57 -2.15
N GLU A 93 -7.13 -11.73 -0.83
CA GLU A 93 -8.00 -12.69 -0.13
C GLU A 93 -9.48 -12.30 -0.25
N LEU A 94 -9.82 -11.03 -0.04
CA LEU A 94 -11.19 -10.55 -0.11
C LEU A 94 -11.83 -10.71 -1.50
N MET A 95 -11.03 -10.58 -2.56
CA MET A 95 -11.46 -10.71 -3.95
C MET A 95 -11.68 -12.16 -4.42
N LYS A 96 -11.26 -13.17 -3.65
CA LYS A 96 -11.44 -14.58 -4.04
C LYS A 96 -12.91 -14.97 -4.15
N THR A 97 -13.79 -14.32 -3.39
CA THR A 97 -15.22 -14.61 -3.37
C THR A 97 -15.99 -13.34 -3.03
N THR A 98 -17.11 -13.12 -3.71
CA THR A 98 -18.01 -11.96 -3.47
C THR A 98 -18.84 -12.12 -2.20
N ASP A 99 -18.90 -13.33 -1.65
CA ASP A 99 -19.65 -13.65 -0.43
C ASP A 99 -18.79 -13.41 0.81
N ALA A 100 -19.28 -12.51 1.68
CA ALA A 100 -18.60 -12.14 2.91
C ALA A 100 -18.52 -13.29 3.92
N GLU A 101 -19.52 -14.18 3.93
CA GLU A 101 -19.58 -15.32 4.85
C GLU A 101 -18.52 -16.39 4.52
N ILE A 102 -17.99 -16.37 3.29
CA ILE A 102 -16.90 -17.27 2.85
C ILE A 102 -15.56 -16.52 2.92
N SER A 103 -15.55 -15.27 2.46
CA SER A 103 -14.35 -14.46 2.31
C SER A 103 -13.72 -14.08 3.67
N LEU A 104 -14.53 -13.70 4.66
CA LEU A 104 -14.01 -13.29 5.98
C LEU A 104 -13.41 -14.45 6.80
N PRO A 105 -14.03 -15.65 6.87
CA PRO A 105 -13.37 -16.82 7.45
C PRO A 105 -12.10 -17.22 6.70
N SER A 106 -12.09 -17.11 5.37
CA SER A 106 -10.89 -17.39 4.56
C SER A 106 -9.74 -16.47 4.92
N LEU A 107 -10.01 -15.15 5.00
CA LEU A 107 -9.05 -14.15 5.45
C LEU A 107 -8.57 -14.41 6.88
N PHE A 108 -9.48 -14.77 7.80
CA PHE A 108 -9.11 -15.12 9.16
C PHE A 108 -8.11 -16.29 9.20
N ASN A 109 -8.37 -17.37 8.46
CA ASN A 109 -7.45 -18.50 8.37
C ASN A 109 -6.12 -18.11 7.72
N PHE A 110 -6.13 -17.26 6.69
CA PHE A 110 -4.92 -16.74 6.07
C PHE A 110 -4.04 -15.98 7.08
N LEU A 111 -4.64 -15.07 7.86
CA LEU A 111 -3.93 -14.30 8.88
C LEU A 111 -3.40 -15.19 10.00
N HIS A 112 -4.21 -16.15 10.47
CA HIS A 112 -3.81 -17.07 11.52
C HIS A 112 -2.64 -17.98 11.10
N ASN A 113 -2.60 -18.42 9.84
CA ASN A 113 -1.48 -19.18 9.30
C ASN A 113 -0.19 -18.35 9.18
N LYS A 114 -0.32 -17.04 8.98
CA LYS A 114 0.80 -16.10 8.89
C LYS A 114 1.34 -15.74 10.28
N GLN A 115 0.48 -15.71 11.31
CA GLN A 115 0.89 -15.58 12.71
C GLN A 115 1.73 -16.77 13.22
N ALA A 116 1.46 -17.97 12.70
CA ALA A 116 2.15 -19.20 13.11
C ALA A 116 3.52 -19.41 12.44
N LYS A 117 3.94 -18.50 11.53
CA LYS A 117 5.23 -18.52 10.84
C LYS A 117 6.16 -17.46 11.40
#